data_AF-N9SQ35-F1
#
_entry.id   AF-N9SQ35-F1
#
_cell.length_a   1.000
_cell.length_b   1.000
_cell.length_c   1.000
_cell.angle_alpha   90.00
_cell.angle_beta   90.00
_cell.angle_gamma   90.00
#
_symmetry.space_group_name_H-M   'P 1'
#
loop_
_entity.id
_entity.type
_entity.pdbx_description
1 polymer ?
#
loop_
_entity_poly.entity_id
_entity_poly.type
_entity_poly.pdbx_seq_one_letter_code
_entity_poly.pdbx_strand_id
1 'polypeptide(L)'
;MILKFGSKGDAVATLQKQLVNLGYKGKNGKPLSIDGNFGGSTEHAVIQFQKAQGLVDDGKVGDKTRAALAGDDTSKFLKAEDYKKAALRLKVPELYIRVLGAVESHGVGFLNNGKAKILYERHRMYFYLCQAKSKTFANDQMKKVPSLVNFIAGGYKGKEAEYTRLSLAMNIHKDSALMSTSWGQFQIMGENWKDLGYKSVQEFVDQQQISESHQMEAFLRFIEWKPGLLEALRKADWPTVFTLYNGSNYKKLGYQAKFQKEWDHLEPIYGEKNAA
;
A
#
# COMPACT_ATOMS: atom_id res chain seq x y z
N MET A 1 5.72 -10.30 12.19
CA MET A 1 4.56 -11.21 12.05
C MET A 1 3.29 -10.39 12.26
N ILE A 2 2.20 -10.67 11.53
CA ILE A 2 0.89 -10.01 11.74
C ILE A 2 0.05 -10.92 12.63
N LEU A 3 -0.51 -10.39 13.72
CA LEU A 3 -1.51 -11.11 14.52
C LEU A 3 -2.90 -10.83 13.94
N LYS A 4 -3.71 -11.86 13.80
CA LYS A 4 -5.06 -11.78 13.23
C LYS A 4 -5.88 -12.98 13.70
N PHE A 5 -7.16 -13.05 13.29
CA PHE A 5 -8.01 -14.19 13.59
C PHE A 5 -7.29 -15.54 13.32
N GLY A 6 -7.33 -16.43 14.32
CA GLY A 6 -6.67 -17.73 14.29
C GLY A 6 -5.20 -17.74 14.75
N SER A 7 -4.54 -16.58 14.92
CA SER A 7 -3.22 -16.50 15.57
C SER A 7 -3.30 -17.01 17.01
N LYS A 8 -2.22 -17.63 17.50
CA LYS A 8 -2.12 -18.16 18.87
C LYS A 8 -0.76 -17.87 19.50
N GLY A 9 -0.69 -17.91 20.82
CA GLY A 9 0.54 -17.86 21.62
C GLY A 9 0.75 -16.55 22.40
N ASP A 10 1.94 -16.40 22.98
CA ASP A 10 2.25 -15.33 23.95
C ASP A 10 2.10 -13.91 23.38
N ALA A 11 2.38 -13.73 22.09
CA ALA A 11 2.17 -12.47 21.41
C ALA A 11 0.69 -12.04 21.42
N VAL A 12 -0.24 -13.00 21.29
CA VAL A 12 -1.69 -12.74 21.38
C VAL A 12 -2.10 -12.46 22.82
N ALA A 13 -1.59 -13.22 23.79
CA ALA A 13 -1.87 -12.96 25.20
C ALA A 13 -1.38 -11.57 25.64
N THR A 14 -0.23 -11.13 25.12
CA THR A 14 0.32 -9.79 25.35
C THR A 14 -0.59 -8.71 24.76
N LEU A 15 -1.02 -8.88 23.50
CA LEU A 15 -2.00 -8.00 22.87
C LEU A 15 -3.31 -7.91 23.66
N GLN A 16 -3.86 -9.06 24.08
CA GLN A 16 -5.10 -9.13 24.87
C GLN A 16 -4.96 -8.35 26.19
N LYS A 17 -3.83 -8.51 26.90
CA LYS A 17 -3.52 -7.72 28.11
C LYS A 17 -3.52 -6.22 27.83
N GLN A 18 -2.84 -5.78 26.76
CA GLN A 18 -2.80 -4.37 26.38
C GLN A 18 -4.21 -3.82 26.08
N LEU A 19 -5.01 -4.55 25.29
CA LEU A 19 -6.37 -4.14 24.94
C LEU A 19 -7.28 -4.04 26.17
N VAL A 20 -7.18 -5.00 27.11
CA VAL A 20 -7.93 -4.97 28.37
C VAL A 20 -7.53 -3.78 29.23
N ASN A 21 -6.23 -3.50 29.36
CA ASN A 21 -5.73 -2.35 30.13
C ASN A 21 -6.18 -1.01 29.54
N LEU A 22 -6.33 -0.94 28.22
CA LEU A 22 -6.88 0.21 27.51
C LEU A 22 -8.43 0.27 27.53
N GLY A 23 -9.09 -0.72 28.14
CA GLY A 23 -10.55 -0.75 28.32
C GLY A 23 -11.35 -1.33 27.15
N TYR A 24 -10.70 -1.90 26.13
CA TYR A 24 -11.41 -2.52 25.00
C TYR A 24 -12.00 -3.88 25.37
N LYS A 25 -13.16 -4.18 24.79
CA LYS A 25 -14.01 -5.32 25.20
C LYS A 25 -14.29 -6.25 24.02
N GLY A 26 -14.62 -7.49 24.33
CA GLY A 26 -15.05 -8.47 23.33
C GLY A 26 -16.45 -8.18 22.77
N LYS A 27 -16.88 -8.98 21.78
CA LYS A 27 -18.18 -8.82 21.08
C LYS A 27 -19.39 -8.82 22.02
N ASN A 28 -19.29 -9.47 23.18
CA ASN A 28 -20.34 -9.56 24.20
C ASN A 28 -20.30 -8.43 25.24
N GLY A 29 -19.45 -7.41 25.05
CA GLY A 29 -19.28 -6.30 26.01
C GLY A 29 -18.51 -6.66 27.29
N LYS A 30 -17.97 -7.88 27.40
CA LYS A 30 -17.15 -8.30 28.54
C LYS A 30 -15.65 -8.06 28.26
N PRO A 31 -14.81 -7.93 29.30
CA PRO A 31 -13.35 -7.93 29.13
C PRO A 31 -12.86 -9.15 28.35
N LEU A 32 -11.76 -9.01 27.62
CA LEU A 32 -11.15 -10.14 26.90
C LEU A 32 -10.59 -11.16 27.89
N SER A 33 -10.77 -12.44 27.59
CA SER A 33 -9.96 -13.50 28.18
C SER A 33 -8.53 -13.40 27.63
N ILE A 34 -7.54 -13.50 28.51
CA ILE A 34 -6.13 -13.54 28.14
C ILE A 34 -5.73 -15.01 27.97
N ASP A 35 -6.21 -15.64 26.91
CA ASP A 35 -6.04 -17.07 26.62
C ASP A 35 -4.99 -17.34 25.54
N GLY A 36 -4.42 -16.30 24.96
CA GLY A 36 -3.47 -16.41 23.86
C GLY A 36 -4.10 -16.87 22.55
N ASN A 37 -5.43 -16.87 22.40
CA ASN A 37 -6.12 -17.21 21.17
C ASN A 37 -6.75 -15.97 20.54
N PHE A 38 -6.38 -15.66 19.30
CA PHE A 38 -6.93 -14.52 18.59
C PHE A 38 -8.25 -14.96 17.95
N GLY A 39 -9.32 -14.98 18.75
CA GLY A 39 -10.68 -15.27 18.32
C GLY A 39 -11.49 -14.01 17.97
N GLY A 40 -12.79 -14.19 17.71
CA GLY A 40 -13.67 -13.10 17.31
C GLY A 40 -13.80 -11.97 18.34
N SER A 41 -13.68 -12.27 19.64
CA SER A 41 -13.67 -11.22 20.68
C SER A 41 -12.40 -10.37 20.63
N THR A 42 -11.23 -10.98 20.44
CA THR A 42 -9.95 -10.25 20.30
C THR A 42 -9.96 -9.41 19.04
N GLU A 43 -10.41 -9.96 17.91
CA GLU A 43 -10.57 -9.20 16.67
C GLU A 43 -11.47 -7.99 16.84
N HIS A 44 -12.62 -8.16 17.50
CA HIS A 44 -13.54 -7.06 17.77
C HIS A 44 -12.89 -5.96 18.61
N ALA A 45 -12.15 -6.31 19.67
CA ALA A 45 -11.44 -5.34 20.48
C ALA A 45 -10.32 -4.62 19.70
N VAL A 46 -9.63 -5.33 18.80
CA VAL A 46 -8.64 -4.72 17.88
C VAL A 46 -9.32 -3.70 16.96
N ILE A 47 -10.47 -4.04 16.36
CA ILE A 47 -11.23 -3.12 15.52
C ILE A 47 -11.67 -1.89 16.32
N GLN A 48 -12.16 -2.07 17.55
CA GLN A 48 -12.51 -0.94 18.42
C GLN A 48 -11.30 -0.03 18.66
N PHE A 49 -10.15 -0.61 19.00
CA PHE A 49 -8.91 0.14 19.19
C PHE A 49 -8.49 0.90 17.93
N GLN A 50 -8.45 0.22 16.78
CA GLN A 50 -8.09 0.85 15.51
C GLN A 50 -9.02 2.02 15.17
N LYS A 51 -10.33 1.86 15.36
CA LYS A 51 -11.31 2.96 15.19
C LYS A 51 -11.04 4.13 16.12
N ALA A 52 -10.79 3.87 17.40
CA ALA A 52 -10.48 4.92 18.37
C ALA A 52 -9.18 5.68 18.03
N GLN A 53 -8.22 5.02 17.38
CA GLN A 53 -6.97 5.61 16.91
C GLN A 53 -7.06 6.19 15.48
N GLY A 54 -8.23 6.11 14.83
CA GLY A 54 -8.42 6.54 13.44
C GLY A 54 -7.64 5.71 12.39
N LEU A 55 -7.07 4.58 12.78
CA LEU A 55 -6.34 3.68 11.88
C LEU A 55 -7.29 2.99 10.91
N VAL A 56 -6.72 2.36 9.87
CA VAL A 56 -7.44 1.33 9.12
C VAL A 56 -7.87 0.22 10.08
N ASP A 57 -9.18 0.05 10.20
CA ASP A 57 -9.87 -0.74 11.21
C ASP A 57 -10.19 -2.18 10.74
N ASP A 58 -9.16 -2.83 10.20
CA ASP A 58 -9.21 -4.16 9.59
C ASP A 58 -9.13 -5.34 10.58
N GLY A 59 -9.06 -5.11 11.89
CA GLY A 59 -8.95 -6.18 12.90
C GLY A 59 -7.63 -6.95 12.90
N LYS A 60 -6.62 -6.53 12.12
CA LYS A 60 -5.30 -7.15 12.06
C LYS A 60 -4.28 -6.29 12.79
N VAL A 61 -3.44 -6.92 13.60
CA VAL A 61 -2.35 -6.24 14.30
C VAL A 61 -1.07 -6.33 13.48
N GLY A 62 -0.96 -5.39 12.54
CA GLY A 62 0.25 -5.09 11.78
C GLY A 62 1.16 -4.06 12.46
N ASP A 63 2.15 -3.54 11.72
CA ASP A 63 3.10 -2.55 12.24
C ASP A 63 2.41 -1.25 12.67
N LYS A 64 1.40 -0.80 11.91
CA LYS A 64 0.63 0.41 12.21
C LYS A 64 -0.12 0.33 13.54
N THR A 65 -0.78 -0.81 13.79
CA THR A 65 -1.49 -1.06 15.06
C THR A 65 -0.52 -1.24 16.22
N ARG A 66 0.64 -1.89 16.00
CA ARG A 66 1.69 -1.99 17.03
C ARG A 66 2.24 -0.62 17.43
N ALA A 67 2.55 0.23 16.47
CA ALA A 67 3.01 1.59 16.70
C ALA A 67 1.98 2.39 17.55
N ALA A 68 0.70 2.31 17.19
CA ALA A 68 -0.36 2.95 17.99
C ALA A 68 -0.46 2.37 19.42
N LEU A 69 -0.35 1.05 19.59
CA LEU A 69 -0.37 0.41 20.91
C LEU A 69 0.83 0.83 21.78
N ALA A 70 1.96 1.17 21.15
CA ALA A 70 3.16 1.69 21.80
C ALA A 70 3.09 3.20 22.09
N GLY A 71 2.10 3.92 21.54
CA GLY A 71 1.99 5.37 21.64
C GLY A 71 2.89 6.14 20.67
N ASP A 72 3.38 5.48 19.61
CA ASP A 72 4.20 6.11 18.58
C ASP A 72 3.39 7.08 17.70
N ASP A 73 4.08 7.97 16.98
CA ASP A 73 3.43 8.85 16.01
C ASP A 73 2.83 8.05 14.84
N THR A 74 1.52 8.20 14.66
CA THR A 74 0.76 7.57 13.57
C THR A 74 0.21 8.58 12.55
N SER A 75 0.63 9.85 12.62
CA SER A 75 0.16 10.95 11.77
C SER A 75 0.31 10.66 10.27
N LYS A 76 1.38 9.96 9.89
CA LYS A 76 1.66 9.58 8.51
C LYS A 76 0.90 8.36 8.01
N PHE A 77 0.24 7.59 8.89
CA PHE A 77 -0.46 6.38 8.47
C PHE A 77 -1.81 6.67 7.81
N LEU A 78 -2.18 5.78 6.90
CA LEU A 78 -3.47 5.76 6.23
C LEU A 78 -4.57 5.59 7.27
N LYS A 79 -5.64 6.36 7.12
CA LYS A 79 -6.75 6.39 8.06
C LYS A 79 -7.97 5.68 7.47
N ALA A 80 -8.87 5.19 8.32
CA ALA A 80 -10.15 4.63 7.89
C ALA A 80 -10.94 5.63 7.02
N GLU A 81 -10.90 6.91 7.39
CA GLU A 81 -11.57 8.00 6.68
C GLU A 81 -11.06 8.19 5.25
N ASP A 82 -9.80 7.84 4.96
CA ASP A 82 -9.25 7.91 3.60
C ASP A 82 -9.95 6.91 2.67
N TYR A 83 -10.27 5.71 3.15
CA TYR A 83 -11.04 4.72 2.39
C TYR A 83 -12.48 5.15 2.16
N LYS A 84 -13.12 5.74 3.17
CA LYS A 84 -14.48 6.27 3.03
C LYS A 84 -14.55 7.38 1.98
N LYS A 85 -13.60 8.33 2.01
CA LYS A 85 -13.48 9.40 1.01
C LYS A 85 -13.19 8.84 -0.39
N ALA A 86 -12.31 7.83 -0.47
CA ALA A 86 -12.00 7.15 -1.71
C ALA A 86 -13.23 6.47 -2.33
N ALA A 87 -14.00 5.74 -1.53
CA ALA A 87 -15.23 5.08 -1.95
C ALA A 87 -16.24 6.09 -2.52
N LEU A 88 -16.43 7.21 -1.82
CA LEU A 88 -17.30 8.31 -2.26
C LEU A 88 -16.82 8.92 -3.59
N ARG A 89 -15.51 9.21 -3.70
CA ARG A 89 -14.90 9.77 -4.92
C ARG A 89 -15.09 8.86 -6.11
N LEU A 90 -14.79 7.58 -5.96
CA LEU A 90 -14.86 6.59 -7.04
C LEU A 90 -16.30 6.13 -7.32
N LYS A 91 -17.24 6.40 -6.40
CA LYS A 91 -18.63 5.94 -6.45
C LYS A 91 -18.73 4.42 -6.46
N VAL A 92 -18.07 3.79 -5.49
CA VAL A 92 -18.04 2.34 -5.29
C VAL A 92 -18.30 2.02 -3.82
N PRO A 93 -18.78 0.81 -3.48
CA PRO A 93 -18.88 0.38 -2.09
C PRO A 93 -17.54 0.49 -1.36
N GLU A 94 -17.55 0.91 -0.09
CA GLU A 94 -16.33 1.06 0.71
C GLU A 94 -15.53 -0.24 0.81
N LEU A 95 -16.24 -1.39 0.87
CA LEU A 95 -15.63 -2.71 0.83
C LEU A 95 -14.69 -2.89 -0.37
N TYR A 96 -15.05 -2.39 -1.56
CA TYR A 96 -14.29 -2.62 -2.79
C TYR A 96 -12.91 -1.97 -2.69
N ILE A 97 -12.86 -0.72 -2.25
CA ILE A 97 -11.61 0.03 -2.16
C ILE A 97 -10.76 -0.43 -0.97
N ARG A 98 -11.38 -0.90 0.12
CA ARG A 98 -10.66 -1.49 1.25
C ARG A 98 -10.02 -2.82 0.88
N VAL A 99 -10.74 -3.72 0.21
CA VAL A 99 -10.19 -5.00 -0.25
C VAL A 99 -9.08 -4.77 -1.25
N LEU A 100 -9.32 -3.95 -2.28
CA LEU A 100 -8.29 -3.62 -3.27
C LEU A 100 -7.07 -2.99 -2.61
N GLY A 101 -7.27 -2.01 -1.72
CA GLY A 101 -6.19 -1.38 -0.99
C GLY A 101 -5.42 -2.34 -0.08
N ALA A 102 -6.08 -3.31 0.56
CA ALA A 102 -5.43 -4.32 1.40
C ALA A 102 -4.57 -5.30 0.57
N VAL A 103 -5.02 -5.65 -0.64
CA VAL A 103 -4.30 -6.56 -1.54
C VAL A 103 -3.12 -5.86 -2.22
N GLU A 104 -3.28 -4.60 -2.64
CA GLU A 104 -2.27 -3.84 -3.38
C GLU A 104 -1.24 -3.14 -2.48
N SER A 105 -1.55 -3.02 -1.19
CA SER A 105 -0.67 -2.39 -0.21
C SER A 105 0.55 -3.26 0.11
N HIS A 106 1.72 -2.62 0.16
CA HIS A 106 2.96 -3.18 0.65
C HIS A 106 3.17 -2.91 2.16
N GLY A 107 2.07 -2.78 2.91
CA GLY A 107 2.03 -2.55 4.35
C GLY A 107 2.21 -1.08 4.70
N VAL A 108 3.23 -0.77 5.52
CA VAL A 108 3.61 0.62 5.85
C VAL A 108 4.23 1.27 4.62
N GLY A 109 3.84 2.50 4.28
CA GLY A 109 4.33 3.24 3.11
C GLY A 109 5.69 3.89 3.29
N PHE A 110 6.28 3.79 4.48
CA PHE A 110 7.54 4.42 4.88
C PHE A 110 8.56 3.39 5.38
N LEU A 111 9.83 3.75 5.24
CA LEU A 111 10.99 3.08 5.82
C LEU A 111 11.21 3.57 7.26
N ASN A 112 12.10 2.90 8.00
CA ASN A 112 12.38 3.25 9.40
C ASN A 112 13.01 4.65 9.54
N ASN A 113 13.67 5.14 8.48
CA ASN A 113 14.24 6.49 8.44
C ASN A 113 13.22 7.58 8.04
N GLY A 114 11.92 7.24 7.96
CA GLY A 114 10.84 8.17 7.65
C GLY A 114 10.68 8.52 6.17
N LYS A 115 11.52 7.99 5.27
CA LYS A 115 11.36 8.15 3.82
C LYS A 115 10.33 7.17 3.26
N ALA A 116 9.62 7.56 2.20
CA ALA A 116 8.70 6.68 1.49
C ALA A 116 9.40 5.39 1.03
N LYS A 117 8.71 4.25 1.06
CA LYS A 117 9.24 3.04 0.44
C LYS A 117 9.38 3.25 -1.06
N ILE A 118 10.50 2.80 -1.62
CA ILE A 118 10.77 2.89 -3.05
C ILE A 118 11.34 1.59 -3.60
N LEU A 119 11.17 1.40 -4.91
CA LEU A 119 11.93 0.45 -5.69
C LEU A 119 12.41 1.14 -6.98
N TYR A 120 13.73 1.14 -7.20
CA TYR A 120 14.32 1.76 -8.38
C TYR A 120 14.48 0.73 -9.51
N GLU A 121 13.95 1.07 -10.68
CA GLU A 121 13.92 0.22 -11.87
C GLU A 121 14.96 0.66 -12.91
N ARG A 122 16.14 0.01 -12.88
CA ARG A 122 17.25 0.32 -13.81
C ARG A 122 16.90 0.22 -15.29
N HIS A 123 15.89 -0.58 -15.62
CA HIS A 123 15.39 -0.76 -16.99
C HIS A 123 14.49 0.38 -17.45
N ARG A 124 13.70 0.95 -16.53
CA ARG A 124 12.96 2.18 -16.76
C ARG A 124 13.92 3.36 -16.89
N MET A 125 15.02 3.39 -16.13
CA MET A 125 16.03 4.44 -16.28
C MET A 125 16.64 4.45 -17.68
N TYR A 126 17.01 3.27 -18.21
CA TYR A 126 17.48 3.17 -19.59
C TYR A 126 16.45 3.72 -20.59
N PHE A 127 15.18 3.35 -20.44
CA PHE A 127 14.08 3.82 -21.29
C PHE A 127 13.91 5.34 -21.23
N TYR A 128 13.95 5.96 -20.05
CA TYR A 128 13.79 7.41 -19.92
C TYR A 128 15.04 8.20 -20.33
N LEU A 129 16.24 7.64 -20.19
CA LEU A 129 17.46 8.24 -20.75
C LEU A 129 17.44 8.26 -22.28
N CYS A 130 16.91 7.21 -22.91
CA CYS A 130 16.74 7.19 -24.37
C CYS A 130 15.86 8.35 -24.86
N GLN A 131 14.79 8.66 -24.14
CA GLN A 131 13.86 9.75 -24.48
C GLN A 131 14.41 11.13 -24.13
N ALA A 132 15.01 11.29 -22.95
CA ALA A 132 15.44 12.60 -22.45
C ALA A 132 16.79 13.06 -23.02
N LYS A 133 17.63 12.13 -23.49
CA LYS A 133 18.97 12.40 -24.02
C LYS A 133 19.15 11.78 -25.39
N SER A 134 19.50 10.49 -25.45
CA SER A 134 19.61 9.70 -26.68
C SER A 134 19.87 8.23 -26.34
N LYS A 135 19.61 7.33 -27.30
CA LYS A 135 19.97 5.91 -27.19
C LYS A 135 21.48 5.70 -26.99
N THR A 136 22.32 6.50 -27.65
CA THR A 136 23.78 6.46 -27.49
C THR A 136 24.18 6.81 -26.07
N PHE A 137 23.63 7.89 -25.51
CA PHE A 137 23.89 8.28 -24.13
C PHE A 137 23.47 7.18 -23.14
N ALA A 138 22.26 6.62 -23.32
CA ALA A 138 21.77 5.54 -22.46
C ALA A 138 22.66 4.28 -22.53
N ASN A 139 23.14 3.93 -23.73
CA ASN A 139 24.07 2.81 -23.92
C ASN A 139 25.42 3.05 -23.23
N ASP A 140 25.95 4.28 -23.27
CA ASP A 140 27.20 4.63 -22.60
C ASP A 140 27.04 4.60 -21.08
N GLN A 141 25.92 5.09 -20.54
CA GLN A 141 25.63 4.99 -19.11
C GLN A 141 25.46 3.53 -18.68
N MET A 142 24.80 2.69 -19.48
CA MET A 142 24.69 1.26 -19.20
C MET A 142 26.06 0.56 -19.12
N LYS A 143 27.02 0.92 -19.99
CA LYS A 143 28.38 0.38 -19.91
C LYS A 143 29.12 0.86 -18.66
N LYS A 144 28.97 2.13 -18.28
CA LYS A 144 29.66 2.74 -17.13
C LYS A 144 29.08 2.28 -15.78
N VAL A 145 27.75 2.19 -15.68
CA VAL A 145 27.02 1.93 -14.43
C VAL A 145 25.85 0.94 -14.63
N PRO A 146 26.13 -0.32 -15.00
CA PRO A 146 25.10 -1.33 -15.32
C PRO A 146 24.16 -1.70 -14.16
N SER A 147 24.54 -1.36 -12.93
CA SER A 147 23.70 -1.51 -11.73
C SER A 147 22.55 -0.49 -11.66
N LEU A 148 22.71 0.65 -12.33
CA LEU A 148 21.75 1.76 -12.36
C LEU A 148 21.03 1.88 -13.71
N VAL A 149 21.68 1.50 -14.80
CA VAL A 149 21.11 1.59 -16.16
C VAL A 149 21.32 0.25 -16.85
N ASN A 150 20.24 -0.42 -17.28
CA ASN A 150 20.34 -1.71 -17.99
C ASN A 150 19.07 -1.95 -18.83
N PHE A 151 19.07 -2.83 -19.83
CA PHE A 151 17.83 -3.23 -20.51
C PHE A 151 17.04 -4.29 -19.72
N ILE A 152 17.70 -5.02 -18.81
CA ILE A 152 17.07 -6.04 -17.96
C ILE A 152 16.73 -5.43 -16.60
N ALA A 153 15.54 -5.74 -16.09
CA ALA A 153 15.14 -5.45 -14.72
C ALA A 153 16.11 -6.06 -13.68
N GLY A 154 16.05 -5.61 -12.43
CA GLY A 154 16.89 -6.13 -11.34
C GLY A 154 17.94 -5.15 -10.78
N GLY A 155 18.93 -5.73 -10.11
CA GLY A 155 19.94 -4.97 -9.34
C GLY A 155 19.39 -4.42 -8.02
N TYR A 156 18.23 -4.90 -7.58
CA TYR A 156 17.56 -4.47 -6.36
C TYR A 156 18.42 -4.75 -5.12
N LYS A 157 18.46 -3.77 -4.23
CA LYS A 157 19.04 -3.85 -2.88
C LYS A 157 17.96 -3.87 -1.82
N GLY A 158 16.83 -3.21 -2.09
CA GLY A 158 15.66 -3.15 -1.22
C GLY A 158 15.84 -2.18 -0.05
N LYS A 159 14.70 -1.78 0.53
CA LYS A 159 14.61 -0.89 1.71
C LYS A 159 15.42 0.41 1.54
N GLU A 160 16.16 0.84 2.56
CA GLU A 160 16.94 2.08 2.57
C GLU A 160 18.03 2.12 1.48
N ALA A 161 18.56 0.96 1.08
CA ALA A 161 19.62 0.89 0.07
C ALA A 161 19.13 1.28 -1.34
N GLU A 162 17.82 1.25 -1.60
CA GLU A 162 17.27 1.78 -2.86
C GLU A 162 17.46 3.30 -2.98
N TYR A 163 17.49 4.04 -1.87
CA TYR A 163 17.74 5.49 -1.90
C TYR A 163 19.18 5.80 -2.33
N THR A 164 20.14 4.93 -2.03
CA THR A 164 21.50 5.06 -2.55
C THR A 164 21.51 4.90 -4.07
N ARG A 165 20.80 3.90 -4.60
CA ARG A 165 20.67 3.70 -6.06
C ARG A 165 20.01 4.90 -6.72
N LEU A 166 18.90 5.36 -6.15
CA LEU A 166 18.17 6.52 -6.68
C LEU A 166 19.04 7.78 -6.68
N SER A 167 19.74 8.07 -5.58
CA SER A 167 20.62 9.24 -5.47
C SER A 167 21.72 9.23 -6.54
N LEU A 168 22.37 8.06 -6.74
CA LEU A 168 23.37 7.90 -7.79
C LEU A 168 22.77 8.04 -9.20
N ALA A 169 21.56 7.53 -9.44
CA ALA A 169 20.87 7.68 -10.71
C ALA A 169 20.45 9.13 -11.00
N MET A 170 20.08 9.90 -9.96
CA MET A 170 19.75 11.32 -10.09
C MET A 170 20.96 12.16 -10.55
N ASN A 171 22.19 11.75 -10.22
CA ASN A 171 23.41 12.38 -10.74
C ASN A 171 23.60 12.17 -12.26
N ILE A 172 22.97 11.13 -12.84
CA ILE A 172 22.98 10.90 -14.30
C ILE A 172 21.91 11.78 -14.95
N HIS A 173 20.66 11.64 -14.50
CA HIS A 173 19.54 12.45 -14.94
C HIS A 173 18.39 12.38 -13.93
N LYS A 174 18.15 13.48 -13.21
CA LYS A 174 17.20 13.56 -12.11
C LYS A 174 15.79 13.06 -12.48
N ASP A 175 15.16 13.66 -13.48
CA ASP A 175 13.76 13.35 -13.80
C ASP A 175 13.59 11.91 -14.30
N SER A 176 14.55 11.40 -15.08
CA SER A 176 14.53 10.00 -15.51
C SER A 176 14.64 9.06 -14.31
N ALA A 177 15.49 9.36 -13.32
CA ALA A 177 15.64 8.55 -12.13
C ALA A 177 14.36 8.53 -11.28
N LEU A 178 13.73 9.70 -11.08
CA LEU A 178 12.47 9.80 -10.33
C LEU A 178 11.31 9.09 -11.04
N MET A 179 11.20 9.22 -12.37
CA MET A 179 10.19 8.50 -13.16
C MET A 179 10.40 6.98 -13.13
N SER A 180 11.65 6.53 -13.01
CA SER A 180 12.05 5.13 -12.98
C SER A 180 11.94 4.47 -11.60
N THR A 181 11.20 5.07 -10.69
CA THR A 181 11.09 4.61 -9.30
C THR A 181 9.62 4.46 -8.94
N SER A 182 9.24 3.37 -8.28
CA SER A 182 7.93 3.22 -7.64
C SER A 182 7.95 3.78 -6.22
N TRP A 183 6.83 4.35 -5.77
CA TRP A 183 6.79 5.10 -4.52
C TRP A 183 5.62 4.71 -3.61
N GLY A 184 5.91 4.66 -2.31
CA GLY A 184 4.94 4.53 -1.24
C GLY A 184 4.28 3.16 -1.13
N GLN A 185 3.19 3.13 -0.35
CA GLN A 185 2.44 1.93 0.02
C GLN A 185 1.92 1.15 -1.20
N PHE A 186 1.49 1.84 -2.24
CA PHE A 186 0.89 1.25 -3.45
C PHE A 186 1.87 1.11 -4.61
N GLN A 187 3.15 1.45 -4.40
CA GLN A 187 4.21 1.32 -5.40
C GLN A 187 3.87 1.96 -6.76
N ILE A 188 3.24 3.15 -6.74
CA ILE A 188 2.92 3.88 -7.98
C ILE A 188 4.22 4.38 -8.62
N MET A 189 4.42 4.06 -9.90
CA MET A 189 5.60 4.48 -10.65
C MET A 189 5.59 5.99 -10.91
N GLY A 190 6.74 6.63 -10.68
CA GLY A 190 6.93 8.07 -10.86
C GLY A 190 6.68 8.54 -12.29
N GLU A 191 6.83 7.67 -13.29
CA GLU A 191 6.50 7.99 -14.69
C GLU A 191 5.07 8.43 -14.93
N ASN A 192 4.13 8.02 -14.08
CA ASN A 192 2.73 8.37 -14.22
C ASN A 192 2.44 9.81 -13.76
N TRP A 193 3.41 10.56 -13.23
CA TRP A 193 3.18 11.89 -12.63
C TRP A 193 2.32 12.81 -13.49
N LYS A 194 2.56 12.85 -14.81
CA LYS A 194 1.86 13.73 -15.74
C LYS A 194 0.41 13.28 -15.95
N ASP A 195 0.23 11.98 -16.17
CA ASP A 195 -1.06 11.33 -16.36
C ASP A 195 -1.94 11.42 -15.11
N LEU A 196 -1.32 11.42 -13.94
CA LEU A 196 -1.97 11.61 -12.64
C LEU A 196 -2.13 13.11 -12.29
N GLY A 197 -1.87 14.03 -13.21
CA GLY A 197 -2.14 15.46 -13.04
C GLY A 197 -1.24 16.18 -12.05
N TYR A 198 -0.03 15.66 -11.77
CA TYR A 198 1.00 16.41 -11.04
C TYR A 198 1.72 17.37 -12.00
N LYS A 199 2.25 18.48 -11.48
CA LYS A 199 2.99 19.52 -12.22
C LYS A 199 4.37 19.04 -12.65
N SER A 200 4.99 18.16 -11.89
CA SER A 200 6.28 17.55 -12.18
C SER A 200 6.44 16.22 -11.47
N VAL A 201 7.41 15.41 -11.90
CA VAL A 201 7.81 14.20 -11.18
C VAL A 201 8.34 14.53 -9.77
N GLN A 202 8.94 15.70 -9.57
CA GLN A 202 9.38 16.14 -8.24
C GLN A 202 8.19 16.39 -7.32
N GLU A 203 7.15 17.09 -7.79
CA GLU A 203 5.94 17.33 -6.99
C GLU A 203 5.24 16.01 -6.63
N PHE A 204 5.18 15.07 -7.58
CA PHE A 204 4.69 13.71 -7.30
C PHE A 204 5.49 13.08 -6.15
N VAL A 205 6.82 13.04 -6.27
CA VAL A 205 7.70 12.46 -5.25
C VAL A 205 7.56 13.14 -3.89
N ASP A 206 7.48 14.46 -3.87
CA ASP A 206 7.33 15.24 -2.64
C ASP A 206 6.05 14.86 -1.90
N GLN A 207 4.93 14.70 -2.63
CA GLN A 207 3.68 14.24 -2.02
C GLN A 207 3.78 12.83 -1.44
N GLN A 208 4.48 11.90 -2.11
CA GLN A 208 4.66 10.54 -1.60
C GLN A 208 5.45 10.49 -0.28
N GLN A 209 6.23 11.54 0.04
CA GLN A 209 6.99 11.66 1.29
C GLN A 209 6.17 12.20 2.47
N ILE A 210 4.99 12.79 2.21
CA ILE A 210 4.18 13.46 3.24
C ILE A 210 3.48 12.45 4.13
N SER A 211 2.56 11.64 3.58
CA SER A 211 1.80 10.64 4.32
C SER A 211 1.28 9.52 3.41
N GLU A 212 0.82 8.42 4.00
CA GLU A 212 0.18 7.34 3.27
C GLU A 212 -1.14 7.78 2.63
N SER A 213 -1.83 8.82 3.16
CA SER A 213 -3.00 9.40 2.50
C SER A 213 -2.65 10.07 1.16
N HIS A 214 -1.46 10.68 1.04
CA HIS A 214 -0.96 11.19 -0.25
C HIS A 214 -0.55 10.05 -1.19
N GLN A 215 -0.02 8.97 -0.64
CA GLN A 215 0.27 7.77 -1.43
C GLN A 215 -1.01 7.11 -1.94
N MET A 216 -2.10 7.13 -1.15
CA MET A 216 -3.44 6.71 -1.54
C MET A 216 -4.01 7.63 -2.62
N GLU A 217 -3.80 8.94 -2.53
CA GLU A 217 -4.22 9.90 -3.57
C GLU A 217 -3.63 9.53 -4.94
N ALA A 218 -2.33 9.22 -5.02
CA ALA A 218 -1.71 8.76 -6.26
C ALA A 218 -2.35 7.47 -6.81
N PHE A 219 -2.70 6.53 -5.92
CA PHE A 219 -3.39 5.30 -6.28
C PHE A 219 -4.81 5.54 -6.81
N LEU A 220 -5.58 6.45 -6.20
CA LEU A 220 -6.92 6.80 -6.66
C LEU A 220 -6.89 7.48 -8.03
N ARG A 221 -5.97 8.42 -8.24
CA ARG A 221 -5.76 9.03 -9.55
C ARG A 221 -5.40 7.99 -10.60
N PHE A 222 -4.61 6.98 -10.23
CA PHE A 222 -4.25 5.90 -11.15
C PHE A 222 -5.46 5.06 -11.54
N ILE A 223 -6.36 4.75 -10.60
CA ILE A 223 -7.63 4.06 -10.88
C ILE A 223 -8.49 4.88 -11.86
N GLU A 224 -8.57 6.19 -11.66
CA GLU A 224 -9.38 7.09 -12.50
C GLU A 224 -8.79 7.28 -13.90
N TRP A 225 -7.47 7.39 -14.00
CA TRP A 225 -6.78 7.63 -15.26
C TRP A 225 -6.71 6.37 -16.15
N LYS A 226 -6.49 5.20 -15.55
CA LYS A 226 -6.27 3.95 -16.30
C LYS A 226 -7.55 3.58 -17.07
N PRO A 227 -7.52 3.55 -18.43
CA PRO A 227 -8.73 3.32 -19.21
C PRO A 227 -9.44 2.02 -18.85
N GLY A 228 -10.74 2.10 -18.54
CA GLY A 228 -11.59 0.95 -18.23
C GLY A 228 -11.48 0.43 -16.79
N LEU A 229 -10.50 0.88 -15.99
CA LEU A 229 -10.27 0.36 -14.64
C LEU A 229 -11.37 0.82 -13.67
N LEU A 230 -11.70 2.12 -13.67
CA LEU A 230 -12.76 2.65 -12.83
C LEU A 230 -14.14 2.09 -13.21
N GLU A 231 -14.42 1.92 -14.50
CA GLU A 231 -15.66 1.32 -14.99
C GLU A 231 -15.77 -0.15 -14.54
N ALA A 232 -14.69 -0.92 -14.66
CA ALA A 232 -14.64 -2.30 -14.19
C ALA A 232 -14.85 -2.37 -12.67
N LEU A 233 -14.21 -1.49 -11.90
CA LEU A 233 -14.36 -1.42 -10.44
C LEU A 233 -15.81 -1.11 -10.04
N ARG A 234 -16.46 -0.15 -10.71
CA ARG A 234 -17.88 0.19 -10.46
C ARG A 234 -18.84 -0.95 -10.80
N LYS A 235 -18.50 -1.77 -11.79
CA LYS A 235 -19.29 -2.94 -12.20
C LYS A 235 -18.97 -4.21 -11.42
N ALA A 236 -18.05 -4.15 -10.46
CA ALA A 236 -17.49 -5.32 -9.77
C ALA A 236 -16.91 -6.38 -10.74
N ASP A 237 -16.39 -5.94 -11.91
CA ASP A 237 -15.72 -6.80 -12.88
C ASP A 237 -14.28 -7.07 -12.44
N TRP A 238 -14.15 -7.91 -11.42
CA TRP A 238 -12.88 -8.26 -10.79
C TRP A 238 -11.84 -8.83 -11.75
N PRO A 239 -12.17 -9.74 -12.70
CA PRO A 239 -11.20 -10.20 -13.70
C PRO A 239 -10.58 -9.06 -14.51
N THR A 240 -11.38 -8.09 -14.94
CA THR A 240 -10.89 -6.92 -15.67
C THR A 240 -10.07 -6.00 -14.78
N VAL A 241 -10.51 -5.73 -13.54
CA VAL A 241 -9.73 -4.96 -12.55
C VAL A 241 -8.35 -5.58 -12.33
N PHE A 242 -8.29 -6.90 -12.10
CA PHE A 242 -7.03 -7.60 -11.83
C PHE A 242 -6.10 -7.55 -13.05
N THR A 243 -6.65 -7.70 -14.25
CA THR A 243 -5.88 -7.63 -15.50
C THR A 243 -5.31 -6.23 -15.73
N LEU A 244 -6.12 -5.19 -15.55
CA LEU A 244 -5.72 -3.81 -15.82
C LEU A 244 -4.72 -3.28 -14.79
N TYR A 245 -4.79 -3.74 -13.54
CA TYR A 245 -3.92 -3.31 -12.46
C TYR A 245 -2.62 -4.14 -12.37
N ASN A 246 -2.72 -5.47 -12.38
CA ASN A 246 -1.58 -6.39 -12.16
C ASN A 246 -0.99 -6.95 -13.46
N GLY A 247 -1.59 -6.66 -14.61
CA GLY A 247 -1.23 -7.21 -15.91
C GLY A 247 -1.75 -8.63 -16.15
N SER A 248 -1.59 -9.12 -17.38
CA SER A 248 -2.14 -10.39 -17.85
C SER A 248 -1.64 -11.64 -17.10
N ASN A 249 -0.54 -11.54 -16.36
CA ASN A 249 0.03 -12.63 -15.57
C ASN A 249 -0.59 -12.78 -14.16
N TYR A 250 -1.56 -11.95 -13.76
CA TYR A 250 -2.10 -11.94 -12.38
C TYR A 250 -2.61 -13.32 -11.91
N LYS A 251 -3.17 -14.14 -12.81
CA LYS A 251 -3.69 -15.48 -12.50
C LYS A 251 -2.60 -16.41 -11.96
N LYS A 252 -1.38 -16.32 -12.49
CA LYS A 252 -0.23 -17.12 -12.05
C LYS A 252 0.27 -16.71 -10.66
N LEU A 253 -0.04 -15.48 -10.23
CA LEU A 253 0.41 -14.91 -8.96
C LEU A 253 -0.57 -15.16 -7.80
N GLY A 254 -1.63 -15.96 -8.02
CA GLY A 254 -2.63 -16.29 -7.00
C GLY A 254 -3.42 -15.09 -6.51
N TYR A 255 -3.47 -14.01 -7.31
CA TYR A 255 -4.07 -12.74 -6.91
C TYR A 255 -5.55 -12.90 -6.50
N GLN A 256 -6.32 -13.68 -7.27
CA GLN A 256 -7.72 -13.94 -6.97
C GLN A 256 -7.91 -14.56 -5.57
N ALA A 257 -7.04 -15.48 -5.16
CA ALA A 257 -7.11 -16.08 -3.83
C ALA A 257 -6.76 -15.09 -2.71
N LYS A 258 -5.80 -14.17 -2.96
CA LYS A 258 -5.48 -13.08 -2.04
C LYS A 258 -6.67 -12.13 -1.89
N PHE A 259 -7.27 -11.74 -3.01
CA PHE A 259 -8.43 -10.87 -3.04
C PHE A 259 -9.62 -11.49 -2.32
N GLN A 260 -9.97 -12.74 -2.63
CA GLN A 260 -11.08 -13.42 -1.96
C GLN A 260 -10.87 -13.52 -0.45
N LYS A 261 -9.64 -13.84 -0.02
CA LYS A 261 -9.31 -13.90 1.41
C LYS A 261 -9.50 -12.56 2.12
N GLU A 262 -9.12 -11.46 1.46
CA GLU A 262 -9.31 -10.11 2.01
C GLU A 262 -10.79 -9.69 1.96
N TRP A 263 -11.53 -10.11 0.94
CA TRP A 263 -12.96 -9.94 0.83
C TRP A 263 -13.70 -10.63 1.98
N ASP A 264 -13.50 -11.94 2.16
CA ASP A 264 -14.16 -12.74 3.20
C ASP A 264 -13.90 -12.18 4.61
N HIS A 265 -12.74 -11.56 4.80
CA HIS A 265 -12.34 -10.92 6.05
C HIS A 265 -13.03 -9.57 6.28
N LEU A 266 -13.12 -8.74 5.24
CA LEU A 266 -13.63 -7.36 5.34
C LEU A 266 -15.13 -7.25 5.12
N GLU A 267 -15.76 -8.17 4.39
CA GLU A 267 -17.20 -8.16 4.13
C GLU A 267 -18.05 -8.18 5.40
N PRO A 268 -17.74 -8.97 6.45
CA PRO A 268 -18.48 -8.90 7.71
C PRO A 268 -18.36 -7.55 8.45
N ILE A 269 -17.37 -6.72 8.10
CA ILE A 269 -17.07 -5.42 8.74
C ILE A 269 -17.65 -4.26 7.92
N TYR A 270 -17.53 -4.31 6.59
CA TYR A 270 -17.87 -3.21 5.67
C TYR A 270 -18.82 -3.59 4.54
N GLY A 271 -19.23 -4.85 4.46
CA GLY A 271 -20.27 -5.27 3.53
C GLY A 271 -21.54 -4.49 3.81
N GLU A 272 -22.19 -4.01 2.75
CA GLU A 272 -23.51 -3.41 2.87
C GLU A 272 -24.44 -4.49 3.43
N LYS A 273 -25.06 -4.21 4.58
CA LYS A 273 -26.21 -5.00 5.00
C LYS A 273 -27.30 -4.68 4.00
N ASN A 274 -27.48 -5.55 3.00
CA ASN A 274 -28.70 -5.53 2.21
C ASN A 274 -29.86 -5.49 3.22
N ALA A 275 -30.69 -4.45 3.15
CA ALA A 275 -31.96 -4.45 3.86
C ALA A 275 -32.68 -5.72 3.41
N ALA A 276 -32.88 -6.64 4.35
CA ALA A 276 -33.66 -7.85 4.16
C ALA A 276 -35.11 -7.48 3.82
#